data_AF-A0A134B427-F1
#
_entry.id   AF-A0A134B427-F1
#
_cell.length_a   1.000
_cell.length_b   1.000
_cell.length_c   1.000
_cell.angle_alpha   90.00
_cell.angle_beta   90.00
_cell.angle_gamma   90.00
#
_symmetry.space_group_name_H-M   'P 1'
#
loop_
_entity.id
_entity.type
_entity.pdbx_description
1 polymer ?
#
loop_
_entity_poly.entity_id
_entity_poly.type
_entity_poly.pdbx_seq_one_letter_code
_entity_poly.pdbx_strand_id
1 'polypeptide(L)' 'VNVAISKTRYKVERTFGSIHRWFHGGIARYIGLAKTHAQHIMEAIAYNLYRTPGIIVSNSLK' A
#
# COMPACT_ATOMS: atom_id res chain seq x y z
N VAL A 1 14.00 -25.37 -9.46
CA VAL A 1 14.39 -24.98 -8.09
C VAL A 1 13.96 -23.54 -7.75
N ASN A 2 14.25 -22.52 -8.57
CA ASN A 2 13.94 -21.11 -8.25
C ASN A 2 12.45 -20.68 -8.30
N VAL A 3 11.53 -21.47 -8.84
CA VAL A 3 10.10 -21.10 -8.98
C VAL A 3 9.33 -21.16 -7.65
N ALA A 4 9.70 -22.06 -6.74
CA ALA A 4 9.04 -22.16 -5.44
C ALA A 4 9.34 -20.93 -4.55
N ILE A 5 10.54 -20.38 -4.69
CA ILE A 5 11.03 -19.24 -3.89
C ILE A 5 10.60 -17.90 -4.52
N SER A 6 10.37 -17.86 -5.84
CA SER A 6 10.08 -16.62 -6.57
C SER A 6 8.81 -15.91 -6.10
N LYS A 7 7.76 -16.66 -5.76
CA LYS A 7 6.50 -16.09 -5.23
C LYS A 7 6.72 -15.41 -3.88
N THR A 8 7.48 -16.04 -3.00
CA THR A 8 7.80 -15.49 -1.67
C THR A 8 8.71 -14.27 -1.81
N ARG A 9 9.75 -14.35 -2.65
CA ARG A 9 10.64 -13.22 -2.95
C ARG A 9 9.88 -12.02 -3.51
N TYR A 10 8.99 -12.25 -4.49
CA TYR A 10 8.17 -11.19 -5.06
C TYR A 10 7.28 -10.52 -4.01
N LYS A 11 6.65 -11.28 -3.10
CA LYS A 11 5.86 -10.71 -2.01
C LYS A 11 6.70 -9.82 -1.10
N VAL A 12 7.89 -10.28 -0.71
CA VAL A 12 8.82 -9.52 0.15
C VAL A 12 9.26 -8.24 -0.54
N GLU A 13 9.80 -8.34 -1.76
CA GLU A 13 10.28 -7.18 -2.52
C GLU A 13 9.17 -6.19 -2.87
N ARG A 14 7.98 -6.67 -3.25
CA ARG A 14 6.84 -5.79 -3.54
C ARG A 14 6.39 -5.04 -2.30
N THR A 15 6.40 -5.67 -1.13
CA THR A 15 6.05 -5.01 0.13
C THR A 15 7.07 -3.93 0.48
N PHE A 16 8.36 -4.26 0.52
CA PHE A 16 9.41 -3.29 0.84
C PHE A 16 9.53 -2.18 -0.22
N GLY A 17 9.38 -2.51 -1.50
CA GLY A 17 9.35 -1.53 -2.58
C GLY A 17 8.15 -0.57 -2.49
N SER A 18 6.99 -1.06 -2.04
CA SER A 18 5.81 -0.21 -1.80
C SER A 18 6.03 0.71 -0.60
N ILE A 19 6.60 0.19 0.50
CA ILE A 19 6.99 0.97 1.68
C ILE A 19 7.98 2.07 1.31
N HIS A 20 8.96 1.77 0.47
CA HIS A 20 9.92 2.76 0.04
C HIS A 20 9.29 3.83 -0.88
N ARG A 21 8.54 3.41 -1.90
CA ARG A 21 7.99 4.31 -2.93
C ARG A 21 6.84 5.19 -2.42
N TRP A 22 5.91 4.63 -1.67
CA TRP A 22 4.69 5.34 -1.27
C TRP A 22 4.83 5.95 0.12
N PHE A 23 5.46 5.23 1.03
CA PHE A 23 5.49 5.57 2.45
C PHE A 23 6.81 6.18 2.91
N HIS A 24 7.72 6.49 1.97
CA HIS A 24 9.03 7.08 2.25
C HIS A 24 9.75 6.36 3.41
N GLY A 25 9.81 5.03 3.36
CA GLY A 25 10.14 4.17 4.52
C GLY A 25 11.43 4.51 5.30
N GLY A 26 12.37 5.27 4.70
CA GLY A 26 13.55 5.79 5.41
C GLY A 26 13.26 6.98 6.35
N ILE A 27 12.22 7.75 6.06
CA ILE A 27 11.81 8.96 6.80
C ILE A 27 10.96 8.60 8.02
N ALA A 28 10.14 7.54 7.92
CA ALA A 28 9.27 7.09 8.99
C ALA A 28 10.00 6.86 10.34
N ARG A 29 11.25 6.38 10.29
CA ARG A 29 12.11 6.20 11.47
C ARG A 29 12.37 7.51 12.22
N TYR A 30 12.50 8.62 11.50
CA TYR A 30 12.84 9.93 12.07
C TYR A 30 11.60 10.74 12.49
N ILE A 31 10.43 10.47 11.89
CA ILE A 31 9.17 11.19 12.17
C ILE A 31 8.45 10.63 13.42
N GLY A 32 8.59 9.33 13.70
CA GLY A 32 7.99 8.67 14.85
C GLY A 32 6.67 7.95 14.54
N LEU A 33 6.38 6.91 15.33
CA LEU A 33 5.31 5.92 15.07
C LEU A 33 3.90 6.52 15.01
N ALA A 34 3.58 7.49 15.88
CA ALA A 34 2.22 8.05 15.93
C ALA A 34 1.86 8.83 14.66
N LYS A 35 2.81 9.64 14.16
CA LYS A 35 2.63 10.46 12.95
C LYS A 35 2.58 9.60 11.69
N THR A 36 3.43 8.57 11.59
CA THR A 36 3.43 7.64 10.46
C THR A 36 2.16 6.79 10.43
N HIS A 37 1.68 6.33 11.58
CA HIS A 37 0.40 5.64 11.69
C HIS A 37 -0.77 6.53 11.21
N ALA A 38 -0.82 7.79 11.66
CA ALA A 38 -1.85 8.73 11.23
C ALA A 38 -1.82 8.98 9.71
N GLN A 39 -0.63 9.16 9.12
CA GLN A 39 -0.47 9.30 7.68
C GLN A 39 -0.99 8.06 6.93
N HIS A 40 -0.64 6.85 7.36
CA HIS A 40 -1.10 5.62 6.73
C HIS A 40 -2.63 5.48 6.73
N ILE A 41 -3.28 5.82 7.84
CA ILE A 41 -4.75 5.79 7.93
C ILE A 41 -5.37 6.79 6.96
N MET A 42 -4.82 8.01 6.89
CA MET A 42 -5.31 9.05 5.98
C MET A 42 -5.16 8.65 4.51
N GLU A 43 -4.01 8.10 4.12
CA GLU A 43 -3.76 7.59 2.76
C GLU A 43 -4.70 6.43 2.40
N ALA A 44 -4.97 5.51 3.34
CA ALA A 44 -5.91 4.42 3.14
C ALA A 44 -7.35 4.92 2.91
N ILE A 45 -7.79 5.92 3.68
CA ILE A 45 -9.10 6.55 3.51
C ILE A 45 -9.17 7.25 2.13
N ALA A 46 -8.16 8.04 1.78
CA ALA A 46 -8.11 8.74 0.51
C ALA A 46 -8.13 7.78 -0.69
N TYR A 47 -7.37 6.69 -0.63
CA TYR A 47 -7.36 5.66 -1.67
C TYR A 47 -8.73 4.99 -1.84
N ASN A 48 -9.37 4.64 -0.73
CA ASN A 48 -10.71 4.05 -0.76
C ASN A 48 -11.73 5.03 -1.37
N LEU A 49 -11.71 6.30 -1.00
CA LEU A 49 -12.58 7.33 -1.56
C LEU A 49 -12.36 7.53 -3.07
N TYR A 50 -11.10 7.55 -3.51
CA TYR A 50 -10.76 7.66 -4.93
C TYR A 50 -11.29 6.46 -5.75
N ARG A 51 -11.23 5.25 -5.17
CA ARG A 51 -11.62 4.01 -5.86
C ARG A 51 -13.12 3.74 -5.85
N THR A 52 -13.83 4.19 -4.81
CA THR A 52 -15.26 3.92 -4.59
C THR A 52 -16.16 4.26 -5.78
N PRO A 53 -16.03 5.42 -6.46
CA PRO A 53 -16.86 5.74 -7.63
C PRO A 53 -16.75 4.69 -8.74
N GLY A 54 -15.53 4.25 -9.06
CA GLY A 54 -15.31 3.22 -10.08
C GLY A 54 -15.92 1.86 -9.69
N ILE A 55 -15.86 1.50 -8.41
CA ILE A 55 -16.50 0.28 -7.89
C ILE A 55 -18.03 0.38 -8.03
N ILE A 56 -18.64 1.48 -7.62
CA ILE A 56 -20.09 1.71 -7.71
C ILE A 56 -20.55 1.61 -9.17
N VAL A 57 -19.89 2.32 -10.09
CA VAL A 57 -20.22 2.28 -11.53
C VAL A 57 -20.10 0.85 -12.06
N SER A 58 -19.00 0.14 -11.75
CA SER A 58 -18.81 -1.23 -12.23
C SER A 58 -19.85 -2.22 -11.71
N ASN A 59 -20.36 -2.01 -10.49
CA ASN A 59 -21.41 -2.85 -9.91
C ASN A 59 -22.81 -2.51 -10.45
N SER A 60 -23.04 -1.27 -10.87
CA SER A 60 -24.30 -0.85 -11.50
C SER A 60 -24.44 -1.33 -12.96
N LEU A 61 -23.33 -1.67 -13.61
CA LEU A 61 -23.28 -2.18 -14.99
C LEU A 61 -23.36 -3.72 -15.06
N LYS A 62 -23.34 -4.38 -13.91
CA LYS A 62 -23.63 -5.82 -13.78
C LYS A 62 -25.13 -6.04 -13.62
#